data_AF-A0A0K2RTD7-F1
#
_entry.id   AF-A0A0K2RTD7-F1
#
_cell.length_a   1.000
_cell.length_b   1.000
_cell.length_c   1.000
_cell.angle_alpha   90.00
_cell.angle_beta   90.00
_cell.angle_gamma   90.00
#
_symmetry.space_group_name_H-M   'P 1'
#
loop_
_entity.id
_entity.type
_entity.pdbx_description
1 polymer ?
#
loop_
_entity_poly.entity_id
_entity_poly.type
_entity_poly.pdbx_seq_one_letter_code
_entity_poly.pdbx_strand_id
1 'polypeptide(L)'
;MEAGVGSGALSISLLRAVGDNGYLHSFERREEFADIARGNVETIFGGPHPAWKISLGDFQEEVVRSEEPGSVDRVVLDMLAPWECLDAVATVLAPGGVWINYVATVTQLSRTAEAIRADGRFTEPDAWESMVRGWHLEGLAVRPDHRMVAHTGFLLVTRRLADGVTGISVKRRPSKTEFSEEDLNAWTPGAVGERAVSDKKLRRAARDAIAGTNVKDDPTPAP
;
A
#
# COMPACT_ATOMS: atom_id res chain seq x y z
N MET A 1 5.18 4.39 -7.08
CA MET A 1 3.78 4.05 -7.37
C MET A 1 3.13 3.46 -6.14
N GLU A 2 1.83 3.69 -5.97
CA GLU A 2 1.01 3.02 -4.97
C GLU A 2 -0.31 2.50 -5.56
N ALA A 3 -0.89 1.47 -4.97
CA ALA A 3 -2.26 1.03 -5.28
C ALA A 3 -3.03 0.71 -4.01
N GLY A 4 -4.32 1.05 -4.02
CA GLY A 4 -5.15 1.07 -2.81
C GLY A 4 -5.00 2.41 -2.08
N VAL A 5 -5.46 3.49 -2.72
CA VAL A 5 -5.26 4.85 -2.23
C VAL A 5 -6.08 5.09 -0.97
N GLY A 6 -7.30 4.53 -0.94
CA GLY A 6 -8.19 4.61 0.22
C GLY A 6 -8.48 6.05 0.61
N SER A 7 -8.03 6.46 1.80
CA SER A 7 -8.21 7.83 2.30
C SER A 7 -7.09 8.80 1.90
N GLY A 8 -6.03 8.34 1.25
CA GLY A 8 -4.86 9.16 0.89
C GLY A 8 -3.84 9.35 2.01
N ALA A 9 -4.00 8.68 3.16
CA ALA A 9 -3.07 8.82 4.29
C ALA A 9 -1.63 8.36 3.95
N LEU A 10 -1.51 7.23 3.23
CA LEU A 10 -0.23 6.77 2.70
C LEU A 10 0.31 7.74 1.65
N SER A 11 -0.54 8.19 0.72
CA SER A 11 -0.20 9.14 -0.33
C SER A 11 0.43 10.41 0.23
N ILE A 12 -0.13 10.99 1.30
CA ILE A 12 0.43 12.17 1.98
C ILE A 12 1.87 11.89 2.45
N SER A 13 2.11 10.73 3.05
CA SER A 13 3.42 10.34 3.57
C SER A 13 4.43 10.12 2.43
N LEU A 14 4.00 9.46 1.34
CA LEU A 14 4.82 9.23 0.17
C LEU A 14 5.16 10.53 -0.56
N LEU A 15 4.21 11.45 -0.73
CA LEU A 15 4.44 12.75 -1.36
C LEU A 15 5.51 13.56 -0.63
N ARG A 16 5.50 13.53 0.71
CA ARG A 16 6.56 14.14 1.52
C ARG A 16 7.92 13.45 1.32
N ALA A 17 7.94 12.14 1.14
CA ALA A 17 9.16 11.36 1.00
C ALA A 17 9.82 11.50 -0.37
N VAL A 18 9.03 11.59 -1.44
CA VAL A 18 9.56 11.74 -2.81
C VAL A 18 10.08 13.17 -3.07
N GLY A 19 9.57 14.15 -2.32
CA GLY A 19 10.02 15.54 -2.38
C GLY A 19 9.74 16.23 -3.72
N ASP A 20 10.34 17.41 -3.91
CA ASP A 20 10.00 18.32 -5.01
C ASP A 20 10.36 17.79 -6.41
N ASN A 21 11.33 16.89 -6.50
CA ASN A 21 11.80 16.29 -7.75
C ASN A 21 11.27 14.86 -7.95
N GLY A 22 10.43 14.40 -7.03
CA GLY A 22 9.80 13.09 -7.08
C GLY A 22 8.45 13.12 -7.78
N TYR A 23 7.87 11.94 -7.94
CA TYR A 23 6.52 11.78 -8.48
C TYR A 23 5.85 10.56 -7.85
N LEU A 24 4.56 10.69 -7.55
CA LEU A 24 3.71 9.62 -7.07
C LEU A 24 2.54 9.42 -8.04
N HIS A 25 2.51 8.25 -8.68
CA HIS A 25 1.32 7.76 -9.35
C HIS A 25 0.60 6.77 -8.43
N SER A 26 -0.66 7.07 -8.16
CA SER A 26 -1.55 6.29 -7.33
C SER A 26 -2.66 5.66 -8.16
N PHE A 27 -3.01 4.40 -7.87
CA PHE A 27 -4.05 3.67 -8.59
C PHE A 27 -5.19 3.27 -7.64
N GLU A 28 -6.42 3.63 -8.02
CA GLU A 28 -7.63 3.36 -7.24
C GLU A 28 -8.74 2.84 -8.15
N ARG A 29 -9.46 1.80 -7.72
CA ARG A 29 -10.55 1.21 -8.52
C ARG A 29 -11.85 1.97 -8.39
N ARG A 30 -12.06 2.61 -7.23
CA ARG A 30 -13.33 3.24 -6.87
C ARG A 30 -13.17 4.75 -6.85
N GLU A 31 -13.88 5.40 -7.76
CA GLU A 31 -13.88 6.86 -7.90
C GLU A 31 -14.15 7.58 -6.57
N GLU A 32 -15.05 7.05 -5.73
CA GLU A 32 -15.34 7.68 -4.45
C GLU A 32 -14.14 7.71 -3.49
N PHE A 33 -13.28 6.69 -3.54
CA PHE A 33 -12.04 6.70 -2.75
C PHE A 33 -11.00 7.65 -3.36
N ALA A 34 -10.92 7.72 -4.68
CA ALA A 34 -10.04 8.68 -5.35
C ALA A 34 -10.41 10.12 -4.99
N ASP A 35 -11.70 10.45 -4.93
CA ASP A 35 -12.19 11.78 -4.53
C ASP A 35 -11.89 12.09 -3.06
N ILE A 36 -12.12 11.12 -2.15
CA ILE A 36 -11.77 11.25 -0.73
C ILE A 36 -10.28 11.52 -0.57
N ALA A 37 -9.44 10.72 -1.23
CA ALA A 37 -8.00 10.88 -1.17
C ALA A 37 -7.57 12.24 -1.72
N ARG A 38 -8.17 12.69 -2.83
CA ARG A 38 -7.90 14.00 -3.42
C ARG A 38 -8.19 15.12 -2.44
N GLY A 39 -9.39 15.14 -1.86
CA GLY A 39 -9.77 16.15 -0.88
C GLY A 39 -8.84 16.17 0.34
N ASN A 40 -8.48 14.99 0.86
CA ASN A 40 -7.59 14.89 2.03
C ASN A 40 -6.16 15.35 1.73
N VAL A 41 -5.59 14.96 0.59
CA VAL A 41 -4.25 15.40 0.17
C VAL A 41 -4.25 16.90 -0.05
N GLU A 42 -5.22 17.43 -0.80
CA GLU A 42 -5.31 18.87 -1.08
C GLU A 42 -5.48 19.69 0.21
N THR A 43 -6.25 19.19 1.18
CA THR A 43 -6.41 19.85 2.49
C THR A 43 -5.07 19.94 3.23
N ILE A 44 -4.23 18.91 3.18
CA ILE A 44 -2.93 18.87 3.87
C ILE A 44 -1.88 19.75 3.19
N PHE A 45 -1.89 19.82 1.86
CA PHE A 45 -0.89 20.58 1.08
C PHE A 45 -1.37 21.97 0.66
N GLY A 46 -2.63 22.34 0.93
CA GLY A 46 -3.20 23.64 0.59
C GLY A 46 -3.63 23.78 -0.88
N GLY A 47 -3.85 22.66 -1.57
CA GLY A 47 -4.26 22.61 -2.97
C GLY A 47 -3.74 21.37 -3.70
N PRO A 48 -4.00 21.23 -5.01
CA PRO A 48 -3.52 20.12 -5.82
C PRO A 48 -1.99 19.97 -5.75
N HIS A 49 -1.52 18.76 -5.45
CA HIS A 49 -0.09 18.49 -5.37
C HIS A 49 0.49 18.21 -6.77
N PRO A 50 1.48 18.98 -7.28
CA PRO A 50 1.95 18.87 -8.66
C PRO A 50 2.65 17.55 -8.98
N ALA A 51 3.28 16.93 -7.98
CA ALA A 51 3.93 15.63 -8.11
C ALA A 51 2.98 14.42 -7.98
N TRP A 52 1.67 14.63 -7.92
CA TRP A 52 0.71 13.56 -7.65
C TRP A 52 -0.27 13.35 -8.79
N LYS A 53 -0.46 12.09 -9.18
CA LYS A 53 -1.49 11.66 -10.13
C LYS A 53 -2.25 10.48 -9.56
N ILE A 54 -3.57 10.48 -9.74
CA ILE A 54 -4.42 9.31 -9.49
C ILE A 54 -4.97 8.82 -10.83
N SER A 55 -4.85 7.53 -11.12
CA SER A 55 -5.54 6.86 -12.23
C SER A 55 -6.57 5.88 -11.70
N LEU A 56 -7.72 5.84 -12.37
CA LEU A 56 -8.81 4.93 -12.03
C LEU A 56 -8.66 3.60 -12.78
N GLY A 57 -8.75 2.49 -12.06
CA GLY A 57 -8.72 1.15 -12.64
C GLY A 57 -7.92 0.15 -11.82
N ASP A 58 -7.81 -1.06 -12.36
CA ASP A 58 -7.03 -2.14 -11.79
C ASP A 58 -5.52 -1.87 -11.99
N PHE A 59 -4.75 -1.88 -10.90
CA PHE A 59 -3.33 -1.50 -10.91
C PHE A 59 -2.52 -2.29 -11.93
N GLN A 60 -2.72 -3.61 -12.00
CA GLN A 60 -1.98 -4.51 -12.86
C GLN A 60 -2.18 -4.22 -14.36
N GLU A 61 -3.28 -3.57 -14.72
CA GLU A 61 -3.55 -3.15 -16.11
C GLU A 61 -3.08 -1.72 -16.37
N GLU A 62 -3.42 -0.80 -15.45
CA GLU A 62 -3.20 0.63 -15.67
C GLU A 62 -1.73 1.04 -15.51
N VAL A 63 -0.98 0.39 -14.62
CA VAL A 63 0.43 0.75 -14.40
C VAL A 63 1.29 0.47 -15.63
N VAL A 64 1.07 -0.66 -16.32
CA VAL A 64 1.83 -1.01 -17.52
C VAL A 64 1.44 -0.19 -18.75
N ARG A 65 0.26 0.43 -18.74
CA ARG A 65 -0.20 1.36 -19.79
C ARG A 65 0.36 2.76 -19.61
N SER A 66 0.67 3.13 -18.37
CA SER A 66 0.98 4.52 -18.00
C SER A 66 2.45 4.75 -17.65
N GLU A 67 3.21 3.69 -17.39
CA GLU A 67 4.62 3.75 -17.01
C GLU A 67 5.47 2.90 -17.94
N GLU A 68 6.65 3.43 -18.30
CA GLU A 68 7.62 2.69 -19.10
C GLU A 68 8.25 1.54 -18.31
N PRO A 69 8.66 0.43 -18.97
CA PRO A 69 9.35 -0.65 -18.30
C PRO A 69 10.61 -0.16 -17.57
N GLY A 70 10.77 -0.57 -16.30
CA GLY A 70 11.92 -0.20 -15.47
C GLY A 70 12.00 1.28 -15.07
N SER A 71 10.94 2.08 -15.24
CA SER A 71 10.94 3.51 -14.88
C SER A 71 10.68 3.78 -13.39
N VAL A 72 10.18 2.79 -12.65
CA VAL A 72 9.68 2.97 -11.29
C VAL A 72 10.70 2.53 -10.25
N ASP A 73 11.02 3.41 -9.30
CA ASP A 73 11.91 3.08 -8.19
C ASP A 73 11.26 2.20 -7.11
N ARG A 74 9.99 2.49 -6.78
CA ARG A 74 9.27 1.92 -5.63
C ARG A 74 7.81 1.65 -5.96
N VAL A 75 7.31 0.49 -5.53
CA VAL A 75 5.88 0.13 -5.57
C VAL A 75 5.40 -0.19 -4.15
N VAL A 76 4.27 0.37 -3.74
CA VAL A 76 3.60 0.04 -2.48
C VAL A 76 2.17 -0.42 -2.77
N LEU A 77 1.81 -1.64 -2.40
CA LEU A 77 0.45 -2.16 -2.59
C LEU A 77 -0.23 -2.36 -1.23
N ASP A 78 -1.37 -1.70 -1.04
CA ASP A 78 -2.28 -1.88 0.10
C ASP A 78 -3.64 -2.33 -0.45
N MET A 79 -3.69 -3.61 -0.83
CA MET A 79 -4.86 -4.17 -1.50
C MET A 79 -5.06 -5.65 -1.14
N LEU A 80 -6.24 -6.18 -1.48
CA LEU A 80 -6.62 -7.52 -1.05
C LEU A 80 -5.81 -8.65 -1.72
N ALA A 81 -5.33 -8.42 -2.95
CA ALA A 81 -4.73 -9.45 -3.80
C ALA A 81 -3.44 -8.98 -4.50
N PRO A 82 -2.39 -8.58 -3.76
CA PRO A 82 -1.14 -8.09 -4.36
C PRO A 82 -0.40 -9.15 -5.20
N TRP A 83 -0.65 -10.45 -4.96
CA TRP A 83 -0.09 -11.54 -5.78
C TRP A 83 -0.55 -11.52 -7.24
N GLU A 84 -1.65 -10.84 -7.56
CA GLU A 84 -2.14 -10.68 -8.95
C GLU A 84 -1.35 -9.62 -9.73
N CYS A 85 -0.48 -8.87 -9.06
CA CYS A 85 0.26 -7.75 -9.64
C CYS A 85 1.72 -8.09 -10.00
N LEU A 86 2.15 -9.35 -9.85
CA LEU A 86 3.54 -9.78 -10.04
C LEU A 86 4.15 -9.31 -11.37
N ASP A 87 3.48 -9.60 -12.48
CA ASP A 87 3.96 -9.24 -13.83
C ASP A 87 4.04 -7.73 -14.03
N ALA A 88 3.00 -7.01 -13.60
CA ALA A 88 2.93 -5.56 -13.72
C ALA A 88 4.06 -4.90 -12.92
N VAL A 89 4.23 -5.31 -11.65
CA VAL A 89 5.30 -4.82 -10.78
C VAL A 89 6.68 -5.15 -11.34
N ALA A 90 6.90 -6.38 -11.81
CA ALA A 90 8.18 -6.81 -12.38
C ALA A 90 8.55 -6.05 -13.67
N THR A 91 7.54 -5.61 -14.42
CA THR A 91 7.69 -4.85 -15.67
C THR A 91 8.09 -3.40 -15.39
N VAL A 92 7.39 -2.72 -14.49
CA VAL A 92 7.59 -1.26 -14.28
C VAL A 92 8.72 -0.95 -13.32
N LEU A 93 9.04 -1.85 -12.37
CA LEU A 93 10.14 -1.61 -11.43
C LEU A 93 11.51 -1.67 -12.11
N ALA A 94 12.32 -0.65 -11.85
CA ALA A 94 13.74 -0.66 -12.17
C ALA A 94 14.44 -1.86 -11.49
N PRO A 95 15.49 -2.44 -12.08
CA PRO A 95 16.37 -3.38 -11.39
C PRO A 95 16.86 -2.82 -10.06
N GLY A 96 16.69 -3.58 -8.98
CA GLY A 96 16.99 -3.16 -7.61
C GLY A 96 15.90 -2.29 -6.96
N GLY A 97 14.84 -1.93 -7.68
CA GLY A 97 13.65 -1.27 -7.17
C GLY A 97 12.97 -2.09 -6.07
N VAL A 98 12.24 -1.41 -5.17
CA VAL A 98 11.68 -2.04 -3.97
C VAL A 98 10.17 -2.15 -4.11
N TRP A 99 9.65 -3.33 -3.79
CA TRP A 99 8.22 -3.60 -3.70
C TRP A 99 7.84 -3.85 -2.24
N ILE A 100 6.87 -3.09 -1.76
CA ILE A 100 6.32 -3.17 -0.41
C ILE A 100 4.86 -3.58 -0.52
N ASN A 101 4.43 -4.52 0.30
CA ASN A 101 3.03 -4.91 0.45
C ASN A 101 2.60 -4.69 1.90
N TYR A 102 1.43 -4.09 2.07
CA TYR A 102 0.72 -4.06 3.34
C TYR A 102 -0.47 -5.02 3.25
N VAL A 103 -0.50 -6.03 4.12
CA VAL A 103 -1.55 -7.07 4.10
C VAL A 103 -2.10 -7.31 5.51
N ALA A 104 -3.41 -7.45 5.63
CA ALA A 104 -4.07 -7.52 6.94
C ALA A 104 -4.10 -8.94 7.53
N THR A 105 -3.96 -9.98 6.71
CA THR A 105 -4.07 -11.37 7.17
C THR A 105 -2.81 -12.17 6.91
N VAL A 106 -2.59 -13.18 7.75
CA VAL A 106 -1.49 -14.15 7.57
C VAL A 106 -1.66 -14.99 6.29
N THR A 107 -2.89 -15.17 5.80
CA THR A 107 -3.16 -15.90 4.56
C THR A 107 -2.76 -15.07 3.34
N GLN A 108 -3.07 -13.77 3.36
CA GLN A 108 -2.57 -12.82 2.35
C GLN A 108 -1.04 -12.75 2.38
N LEU A 109 -0.45 -12.66 3.57
CA LEU A 109 1.01 -12.65 3.74
C LEU A 109 1.66 -13.90 3.13
N SER A 110 1.16 -15.09 3.48
CA SER A 110 1.65 -16.36 2.98
C SER A 110 1.56 -16.44 1.45
N ARG A 111 0.36 -16.18 0.90
CA ARG A 111 0.13 -16.26 -0.55
C ARG A 111 1.01 -15.28 -1.32
N THR A 112 1.16 -14.05 -0.84
CA THR A 112 2.03 -13.04 -1.47
C THR A 112 3.49 -13.49 -1.45
N ALA A 113 3.99 -13.99 -0.31
CA ALA A 113 5.36 -14.43 -0.18
C ALA A 113 5.69 -15.64 -1.09
N GLU A 114 4.80 -16.64 -1.14
CA GLU A 114 5.01 -17.80 -2.01
C GLU A 114 4.92 -17.44 -3.50
N ALA A 115 3.99 -16.56 -3.88
CA ALA A 115 3.86 -16.12 -5.26
C ALA A 115 5.12 -15.35 -5.72
N ILE A 116 5.68 -14.48 -4.87
CA ILE A 116 6.94 -13.77 -5.15
C ILE A 116 8.13 -14.75 -5.28
N ARG A 117 8.18 -15.81 -4.45
CA ARG A 117 9.24 -16.83 -4.57
C ARG A 117 9.13 -17.65 -5.84
N ALA A 118 7.92 -18.09 -6.17
CA ALA A 118 7.66 -18.90 -7.35
C ALA A 118 8.00 -18.13 -8.64
N ASP A 119 7.78 -16.81 -8.64
CA ASP A 119 8.08 -15.92 -9.76
C ASP A 119 9.57 -15.83 -10.09
N GLY A 120 10.43 -15.75 -9.06
CA GLY A 120 11.88 -15.76 -9.20
C GLY A 120 12.52 -14.47 -9.75
N ARG A 121 11.74 -13.45 -10.16
CA ARG A 121 12.28 -12.13 -10.58
C ARG A 121 12.56 -11.18 -9.42
N PHE A 122 12.28 -11.61 -8.20
CA PHE A 122 12.45 -10.83 -6.98
C PHE A 122 13.36 -11.53 -5.97
N THR A 123 13.90 -10.78 -5.03
CA THR A 123 14.63 -11.34 -3.89
C THR A 123 13.69 -12.10 -2.95
N GLU A 124 14.28 -12.86 -2.03
CA GLU A 124 13.53 -13.47 -0.93
C GLU A 124 12.71 -12.39 -0.18
N PRO A 125 11.37 -12.57 -0.03
CA PRO A 125 10.54 -11.64 0.73
C PRO A 125 10.93 -11.61 2.20
N ASP A 126 11.10 -10.42 2.74
CA ASP A 126 11.24 -10.18 4.18
C ASP A 126 9.93 -9.61 4.73
N ALA A 127 9.45 -10.13 5.85
CA ALA A 127 8.15 -9.76 6.40
C ALA A 127 8.17 -9.58 7.92
N TRP A 128 7.46 -8.56 8.39
CA TRP A 128 7.37 -8.24 9.81
C TRP A 128 6.07 -7.48 10.14
N GLU A 129 5.76 -7.40 11.42
CA GLU A 129 4.75 -6.48 11.96
C GLU A 129 5.37 -5.66 13.10
N SER A 130 4.73 -4.54 13.44
CA SER A 130 5.17 -3.67 14.53
C SER A 130 4.06 -3.48 15.56
N MET A 131 4.40 -3.59 16.84
CA MET A 131 3.49 -3.31 17.94
C MET A 131 3.91 -2.02 18.65
N VAL A 132 3.02 -1.03 18.68
CA VAL A 132 3.23 0.23 19.40
C VAL A 132 2.45 0.19 20.72
N ARG A 133 3.17 0.22 21.85
CA ARG A 133 2.57 0.17 23.18
C ARG A 133 2.81 1.49 23.93
N GLY A 134 1.73 2.20 24.21
CA GLY A 134 1.76 3.42 25.02
C GLY A 134 2.12 3.16 26.49
N TRP A 135 2.55 4.22 27.15
CA TRP A 135 2.92 4.22 28.55
C TRP A 135 2.18 5.34 29.28
N HIS A 136 1.63 4.99 30.43
CA HIS A 136 1.10 5.94 31.39
C HIS A 136 2.26 6.47 32.24
N LEU A 137 2.40 7.79 32.29
CA LEU A 137 3.50 8.50 32.94
C LEU A 137 2.96 9.54 33.93
N GLU A 138 2.49 9.09 35.09
CA GLU A 138 1.94 9.99 36.13
C GLU A 138 2.58 9.74 37.51
N GLY A 139 3.49 10.62 37.93
CA GLY A 139 4.16 10.51 39.23
C GLY A 139 4.87 9.16 39.42
N LEU A 140 4.47 8.40 40.45
CA LEU A 140 4.98 7.04 40.71
C LEU A 140 4.28 5.97 39.86
N ALA A 141 3.17 6.30 39.19
CA ALA A 141 2.46 5.40 38.30
C ALA A 141 3.07 5.45 36.89
N VAL A 142 4.25 4.85 36.75
CA VAL A 142 4.92 4.63 35.45
C VAL A 142 4.73 3.18 35.04
N ARG A 143 3.89 2.94 34.03
CA ARG A 143 3.55 1.58 33.55
C ARG A 143 3.01 1.60 32.11
N PRO A 144 2.98 0.46 31.41
CA PRO A 144 2.28 0.35 30.13
C PRO A 144 0.78 0.67 30.25
N ASP A 145 0.20 1.16 29.16
CA ASP A 145 -1.25 1.30 29.04
C ASP A 145 -1.96 -0.06 29.12
N HIS A 146 -3.18 -0.06 29.67
CA HIS A 146 -3.98 -1.28 29.81
C HIS A 146 -4.56 -1.78 28.49
N ARG A 147 -4.59 -0.94 27.45
CA ARG A 147 -5.10 -1.27 26.12
C ARG A 147 -4.11 -0.80 25.07
N MET A 148 -4.00 -1.57 24.00
CA MET A 148 -3.23 -1.21 22.81
C MET A 148 -3.90 -1.79 21.57
N VAL A 149 -3.51 -1.26 20.41
CA VAL A 149 -3.82 -1.89 19.13
C VAL A 149 -2.91 -3.11 19.00
N ALA A 150 -3.51 -4.30 18.96
CA ALA A 150 -2.76 -5.55 18.92
C ALA A 150 -2.25 -5.91 17.53
N HIS A 151 -2.95 -5.48 16.48
CA HIS A 151 -2.59 -5.76 15.10
C HIS A 151 -3.18 -4.69 14.17
N THR A 152 -2.44 -4.37 13.11
CA THR A 152 -2.91 -3.52 12.01
C THR A 152 -2.76 -4.27 10.69
N GLY A 153 -1.57 -4.80 10.42
CA GLY A 153 -1.22 -5.54 9.23
C GLY A 153 0.26 -5.92 9.26
N PHE A 154 0.64 -6.75 8.32
CA PHE A 154 2.02 -7.13 8.05
C PHE A 154 2.58 -6.27 6.93
N LEU A 155 3.86 -5.94 7.04
CA LEU A 155 4.65 -5.43 5.93
C LEU A 155 5.47 -6.57 5.34
N LEU A 156 5.46 -6.67 4.02
CA LEU A 156 6.32 -7.56 3.26
C LEU A 156 7.10 -6.73 2.25
N VAL A 157 8.42 -6.91 2.21
CA VAL A 157 9.33 -6.18 1.33
C VAL A 157 10.16 -7.15 0.50
N THR A 158 10.30 -6.83 -0.78
CA THR A 158 11.23 -7.50 -1.68
C THR A 158 11.84 -6.50 -2.67
N ARG A 159 12.88 -6.92 -3.40
CA ARG A 159 13.54 -6.12 -4.42
C ARG A 159 13.52 -6.83 -5.77
N ARG A 160 13.35 -6.06 -6.84
CA ARG A 160 13.42 -6.55 -8.21
C ARG A 160 14.87 -6.94 -8.55
N LEU A 161 15.09 -8.16 -9.02
CA LEU A 161 16.38 -8.58 -9.57
C LEU A 161 16.63 -7.90 -10.93
N ALA A 162 17.86 -7.89 -11.42
CA ALA A 162 18.11 -7.52 -12.81
C ALA A 162 17.69 -8.65 -13.75
N ASP A 163 17.44 -8.33 -15.02
CA ASP A 163 17.05 -9.35 -16.01
C ASP A 163 18.13 -10.42 -16.19
N GLY A 164 17.68 -11.68 -16.25
CA GLY A 164 18.58 -12.83 -16.35
C GLY A 164 19.38 -13.16 -15.08
N VAL A 165 19.21 -12.40 -13.98
CA VAL A 165 19.88 -12.67 -12.71
C VAL A 165 19.00 -13.54 -11.82
N THR A 166 19.57 -14.63 -11.33
CA THR A 166 18.94 -15.47 -10.31
C THR A 166 19.38 -15.03 -8.91
N GLY A 167 18.42 -14.98 -7.98
CA GLY A 167 18.70 -14.65 -6.59
C GLY A 167 19.58 -15.70 -5.92
N ILE A 168 20.31 -15.30 -4.87
CA ILE A 168 21.06 -16.24 -4.02
C ILE A 168 20.03 -17.12 -3.31
N SER A 169 20.02 -18.43 -3.60
CA SER A 169 19.10 -19.35 -2.95
C SER A 169 19.49 -19.54 -1.49
N VAL A 170 18.60 -19.14 -0.58
CA VAL A 170 18.73 -19.49 0.83
C VAL A 170 18.41 -20.98 0.92
N LYS A 171 19.41 -21.82 1.19
CA LYS A 171 19.20 -23.27 1.40
C LYS A 171 18.18 -23.48 2.53
N ARG A 172 16.95 -23.82 2.18
CA ARG A 172 15.92 -24.23 3.14
C ARG A 172 16.05 -25.73 3.40
N ARG A 173 15.83 -26.13 4.66
CA ARG A 173 15.58 -27.55 4.96
C ARG A 173 14.26 -27.92 4.27
N PRO A 174 14.22 -29.00 3.48
CA PRO A 174 12.98 -29.41 2.85
C PRO A 174 11.95 -29.74 3.95
N SER A 175 10.86 -28.98 4.03
CA SER A 175 9.64 -29.45 4.69
C SER A 175 9.03 -30.51 3.78
N LYS A 176 8.54 -31.61 4.34
CA LYS A 176 7.94 -32.74 3.60
C LYS A 176 6.61 -32.41 2.91
N THR A 177 6.25 -31.14 2.78
CA THR A 177 4.96 -30.68 2.28
C THR A 177 5.23 -29.55 1.29
N GLU A 178 5.15 -29.86 0.00
CA GLU A 178 4.87 -28.86 -1.03
C GLU A 178 3.36 -28.59 -0.99
N PHE A 179 2.95 -27.32 -0.96
CA PHE A 179 1.54 -26.92 -0.91
C PHE A 179 1.03 -26.75 -2.35
N SER A 180 -0.16 -27.28 -2.66
CA SER A 180 -0.78 -27.12 -3.97
C SER A 180 -1.39 -25.72 -4.15
N GLU A 181 -1.64 -25.30 -5.40
CA GLU A 181 -2.38 -24.06 -5.66
C GLU A 181 -3.79 -24.07 -5.04
N GLU A 182 -4.42 -25.24 -4.96
CA GLU A 182 -5.72 -25.41 -4.32
C GLU A 182 -5.65 -25.12 -2.81
N ASP A 183 -4.60 -25.60 -2.14
CA ASP A 183 -4.34 -25.32 -0.72
C ASP A 183 -4.13 -23.83 -0.45
N LEU A 184 -3.44 -23.12 -1.34
CA LEU A 184 -3.19 -21.68 -1.24
C LEU A 184 -4.46 -20.84 -1.49
N ASN A 185 -5.31 -21.28 -2.42
CA ASN A 185 -6.52 -20.55 -2.82
C ASN A 185 -7.68 -20.70 -1.82
N ALA A 186 -7.72 -21.79 -1.05
CA ALA A 186 -8.78 -22.07 -0.08
C ALA A 186 -8.94 -21.00 1.02
N TRP A 187 -7.89 -20.23 1.30
CA TRP A 187 -7.83 -19.30 2.44
C TRP A 187 -7.82 -17.81 2.05
N THR A 188 -8.28 -17.50 0.84
CA THR A 188 -8.27 -16.14 0.30
C THR A 188 -9.47 -15.31 0.81
N PRO A 189 -9.35 -13.97 0.97
CA PRO A 189 -10.47 -13.14 1.44
C PRO A 189 -11.77 -13.32 0.63
N GLY A 190 -11.67 -13.55 -0.68
CA GLY A 190 -12.82 -13.87 -1.54
C GLY A 190 -13.47 -15.22 -1.25
N ALA A 191 -12.71 -16.21 -0.74
CA ALA A 191 -13.21 -17.52 -0.33
C ALA A 191 -13.78 -17.53 1.10
N VAL A 192 -13.27 -16.66 1.99
CA VAL A 192 -13.64 -16.64 3.42
C VAL A 192 -14.73 -15.60 3.74
N GLY A 193 -15.07 -14.72 2.79
CA GLY A 193 -16.17 -13.75 2.89
C GLY A 193 -15.82 -12.53 3.75
N GLU A 194 -15.75 -11.35 3.16
CA GLU A 194 -15.42 -10.09 3.85
C GLU A 194 -16.57 -9.07 3.86
N ARG A 195 -16.59 -8.22 4.90
CA ARG A 195 -17.54 -7.10 5.03
C ARG A 195 -16.99 -5.84 4.34
N ALA A 196 -17.58 -5.47 3.21
CA ALA A 196 -17.29 -4.19 2.55
C ALA A 196 -17.92 -2.99 3.29
N VAL A 197 -17.29 -1.81 3.18
CA VAL A 197 -17.86 -0.53 3.64
C VAL A 197 -19.02 -0.15 2.71
N SER A 198 -20.15 0.29 3.28
CA SER A 198 -21.34 0.63 2.49
C SER A 198 -21.20 1.94 1.69
N ASP A 199 -21.76 1.97 0.48
CA ASP A 199 -21.67 3.11 -0.45
C ASP A 199 -22.20 4.42 0.14
N LYS A 200 -23.26 4.34 0.96
CA LYS A 200 -23.81 5.51 1.65
C LYS A 200 -22.78 6.18 2.55
N LYS A 201 -21.96 5.39 3.25
CA LYS A 201 -20.92 5.91 4.15
C LYS A 201 -19.79 6.57 3.34
N LEU A 202 -19.44 5.98 2.20
CA LEU A 202 -18.38 6.47 1.31
C LEU A 202 -18.75 7.79 0.66
N ARG A 203 -19.96 7.91 0.10
CA ARG A 203 -20.45 9.18 -0.49
C ARG A 203 -20.53 10.32 0.52
N ARG A 204 -20.74 10.03 1.81
CA ARG A 204 -20.69 11.06 2.87
C ARG A 204 -19.24 11.49 3.11
N ALA A 205 -18.34 10.54 3.29
CA ALA A 205 -16.92 10.84 3.50
C ALA A 205 -16.32 11.64 2.33
N ALA A 206 -16.67 11.33 1.08
CA ALA A 206 -16.23 12.08 -0.10
C ALA A 206 -16.67 13.55 -0.05
N ARG A 207 -17.95 13.80 0.28
CA ARG A 207 -18.47 15.17 0.43
C ARG A 207 -17.79 15.94 1.55
N ASP A 208 -17.55 15.29 2.69
CA ASP A 208 -16.90 15.92 3.85
C ASP A 208 -15.44 16.29 3.52
N ALA A 209 -14.72 15.44 2.79
CA ALA A 209 -13.35 15.70 2.34
C ALA A 209 -13.27 16.90 1.37
N ILE A 210 -14.21 17.00 0.42
CA ILE A 210 -14.29 18.12 -0.53
C ILE A 210 -14.71 19.43 0.17
N ALA A 211 -15.60 19.39 1.16
CA ALA A 211 -15.97 20.59 1.89
C ALA A 211 -14.77 21.22 2.64
N GLY A 212 -13.82 20.39 3.09
CA GLY A 212 -12.59 20.82 3.75
C GLY A 212 -11.61 21.59 2.86
N THR A 213 -11.62 21.37 1.54
CA THR A 213 -10.70 22.06 0.61
C THR A 213 -11.12 23.51 0.33
N ASN A 214 -12.40 23.85 0.51
CA ASN A 214 -12.94 25.19 0.25
C ASN A 214 -12.78 26.18 1.41
N VAL A 215 -12.13 25.80 2.52
CA VAL A 215 -11.91 26.68 3.69
C VAL A 215 -10.51 27.29 3.61
N LYS A 216 -10.31 28.29 2.75
CA LYS A 216 -9.37 29.43 2.91
C LYS A 216 -9.42 30.37 1.71
N ASP A 217 -10.13 31.48 1.90
CA ASP A 217 -9.83 32.81 1.36
C ASP A 217 -10.62 33.81 2.21
N ASP A 218 -10.20 33.99 3.46
CA ASP A 218 -10.58 35.17 4.25
C ASP A 218 -9.33 36.04 4.40
N PRO A 219 -9.13 37.05 3.52
CA PRO A 219 -7.98 37.92 3.62
C PRO A 219 -8.18 38.79 4.87
N THR A 220 -7.37 38.53 5.89
CA THR A 220 -7.27 39.41 7.05
C THR A 220 -6.88 40.81 6.55
N PRO A 221 -7.63 41.89 6.84
CA PRO A 221 -7.08 43.21 6.64
C PRO A 221 -6.18 43.52 7.83
N ALA A 222 -4.91 43.81 7.55
CA ALA A 222 -4.01 44.49 8.47
C ALA A 222 -3.79 45.93 7.96
N PRO A 223 -3.40 46.90 8.82
CA PRO A 223 -3.47 46.96 10.27
C PRO A 223 -4.66 47.79 10.80
#